data_AF-A0A377L5L2-F1
#
_entry.id   AF-A0A377L5L2-F1
#
_cell.length_a   1.000
_cell.length_b   1.000
_cell.length_c   1.000
_cell.angle_alpha   90.00
_cell.angle_beta   90.00
_cell.angle_gamma   90.00
#
_symmetry.space_group_name_H-M   'P 1'
#
loop_
_entity.id
_entity.type
_entity.pdbx_description
1 polymer ?
#
loop_
_entity_poly.entity_id
_entity_poly.type
_entity_poly.pdbx_seq_one_letter_code
_entity_poly.pdbx_strand_id
1 'polypeptide(L)'
;MFSFLPNSVLQMSTIFLSIVIEALPFVLLGCLISGALQVFLTPERVKRWLPKNRFLSILTGSILGFFFPSCECGIVPIVHQFVKKGVPVHTAFAFMLTAPIINPIVIFSTFIAFGNSWVMAGWRMLGSFVVALIIGIWLAYFQKESVLKEKISQKIETSTHHHHEIAGIKTNKVKRFGQQTGHVLTHSIDEFFDTGRYLIIGGLIAAGMQTYLPTRVMLTLGSTKILAIVIMLILAFTMSLCSEADAFIGSSLLSLFGTAPVVAFLVFGPMVDIKNLLMMKRYFNGRFIVSLIALIAISVIGFTLFI
;
A
#
# COMPACT_ATOMS: atom_id res chain seq x y z
N MET A 1 -29.98 -10.75 -20.01
CA MET A 1 -29.96 -11.83 -18.99
C MET A 1 -29.93 -11.32 -17.54
N PHE A 2 -29.73 -10.01 -17.26
CA PHE A 2 -29.67 -9.46 -15.89
C PHE A 2 -30.76 -8.42 -15.53
N SER A 3 -31.87 -8.36 -16.28
CA SER A 3 -32.93 -7.35 -16.12
C SER A 3 -33.77 -7.45 -14.83
N PHE A 4 -33.52 -8.44 -13.97
CA PHE A 4 -34.23 -8.65 -12.70
C PHE A 4 -33.47 -8.14 -11.47
N LEU A 5 -32.21 -7.70 -11.63
CA LEU A 5 -31.41 -7.19 -10.51
C LEU A 5 -31.65 -5.68 -10.30
N PRO A 6 -31.71 -5.19 -9.06
CA PRO A 6 -31.75 -3.75 -8.78
C PRO A 6 -30.54 -3.06 -9.41
N ASN A 7 -30.72 -1.85 -9.93
CA ASN A 7 -29.62 -1.07 -10.55
C ASN A 7 -28.42 -0.88 -9.61
N SER A 8 -28.66 -0.77 -8.29
CA SER A 8 -27.61 -0.71 -7.27
C SER A 8 -26.76 -1.98 -7.22
N VAL A 9 -27.36 -3.17 -7.34
CA VAL A 9 -26.62 -4.45 -7.31
C VAL A 9 -25.77 -4.63 -8.57
N LEU A 10 -26.29 -4.19 -9.72
CA LEU A 10 -25.53 -4.18 -10.97
C LEU A 10 -24.32 -3.23 -10.90
N GLN A 11 -24.53 -2.03 -10.35
CA GLN A 11 -23.46 -1.06 -10.15
C GLN A 11 -22.40 -1.60 -9.16
N MET A 12 -22.83 -2.15 -8.03
CA MET A 12 -21.92 -2.77 -7.05
C MET A 12 -21.09 -3.90 -7.67
N SER A 13 -21.73 -4.77 -8.45
CA SER A 13 -21.05 -5.89 -9.11
C SER A 13 -20.04 -5.40 -10.16
N THR A 14 -20.38 -4.31 -10.87
CA THR A 14 -19.49 -3.68 -11.85
C THR A 14 -18.27 -3.08 -11.18
N ILE A 15 -18.46 -2.30 -10.09
CA ILE A 15 -17.37 -1.70 -9.32
C ILE A 15 -16.49 -2.80 -8.72
N PHE A 16 -17.10 -3.82 -8.12
CA PHE A 16 -16.37 -4.95 -7.54
C PHE A 16 -15.51 -5.67 -8.60
N LEU A 17 -16.09 -6.00 -9.76
CA LEU A 17 -15.37 -6.66 -10.84
C LEU A 17 -14.24 -5.77 -11.38
N SER A 18 -14.46 -4.45 -11.48
CA SER A 18 -13.43 -3.49 -11.87
C SER A 18 -12.24 -3.50 -10.90
N ILE A 19 -12.51 -3.41 -9.58
CA ILE A 19 -11.47 -3.45 -8.54
C ILE A 19 -10.65 -4.75 -8.64
N VAL A 20 -11.33 -5.89 -8.83
CA VAL A 20 -10.67 -7.19 -8.92
C VAL A 20 -9.81 -7.29 -10.18
N ILE A 21 -10.36 -6.95 -11.35
CA ILE A 21 -9.63 -7.02 -12.63
C ILE A 21 -8.39 -6.11 -12.60
N GLU A 22 -8.52 -4.92 -12.03
CA GLU A 22 -7.43 -3.96 -11.93
C GLU A 22 -6.36 -4.40 -10.92
N ALA A 23 -6.75 -4.87 -9.74
CA ALA A 23 -5.80 -5.21 -8.67
C ALA A 23 -5.08 -6.55 -8.89
N LEU A 24 -5.71 -7.53 -9.55
CA LEU A 24 -5.12 -8.85 -9.80
C LEU A 24 -3.72 -8.83 -10.45
N PRO A 25 -3.45 -8.09 -11.54
CA PRO A 25 -2.11 -8.04 -12.14
C PRO A 25 -1.07 -7.46 -11.20
N PHE A 26 -1.41 -6.44 -10.41
CA PHE A 26 -0.47 -5.82 -9.47
C PHE A 26 -0.22 -6.68 -8.24
N VAL A 27 -1.25 -7.38 -7.73
CA VAL A 27 -1.09 -8.34 -6.64
C VAL A 27 -0.25 -9.53 -7.11
N LEU A 28 -0.49 -10.05 -8.31
CA LEU A 28 0.32 -11.11 -8.89
C LEU A 28 1.79 -10.67 -9.03
N LEU A 29 2.03 -9.48 -9.57
CA LEU A 29 3.37 -8.90 -9.68
C LEU A 29 4.02 -8.72 -8.29
N GLY A 30 3.27 -8.22 -7.32
CA GLY A 30 3.74 -8.04 -5.94
C GLY A 30 4.12 -9.36 -5.26
N CYS A 31 3.33 -10.41 -5.46
CA CYS A 31 3.61 -11.76 -4.96
C CYS A 31 4.83 -12.38 -5.66
N LEU A 32 4.97 -12.21 -6.98
CA LEU A 32 6.15 -12.64 -7.74
C LEU A 32 7.42 -11.93 -7.26
N ILE A 33 7.34 -10.61 -7.05
CA ILE A 33 8.45 -9.82 -6.48
C ILE A 33 8.73 -10.29 -5.05
N SER A 34 7.73 -10.53 -4.21
CA SER A 34 7.90 -11.06 -2.85
C SER A 34 8.61 -12.42 -2.85
N GLY A 35 8.18 -13.36 -3.71
CA GLY A 35 8.83 -14.67 -3.88
C GLY A 35 10.25 -14.55 -4.41
N ALA A 36 10.50 -13.66 -5.37
CA ALA A 36 11.85 -13.37 -5.87
C ALA A 36 12.71 -12.79 -4.75
N LEU A 37 12.22 -11.82 -3.99
CA LEU A 37 12.90 -11.25 -2.83
C LEU A 37 13.17 -12.30 -1.76
N GLN A 38 12.31 -13.30 -1.57
CA GLN A 38 12.61 -14.39 -0.65
C GLN A 38 13.87 -15.18 -1.01
N VAL A 39 14.12 -15.38 -2.31
CA VAL A 39 15.27 -16.15 -2.79
C VAL A 39 16.49 -15.25 -3.01
N PHE A 40 16.31 -14.02 -3.50
CA PHE A 40 17.40 -13.12 -3.89
C PHE A 40 17.78 -12.10 -2.81
N LEU A 41 16.86 -11.70 -1.92
CA LEU A 41 17.17 -10.76 -0.85
C LEU A 41 17.76 -11.51 0.34
N THR A 42 19.05 -11.25 0.61
CA THR A 42 19.74 -11.76 1.80
C THR A 42 20.01 -10.60 2.77
N PRO A 43 20.03 -10.87 4.09
CA PRO A 43 20.29 -9.83 5.10
C PRO A 43 21.61 -9.09 4.89
N GLU A 44 22.62 -9.75 4.30
CA GLU A 44 23.93 -9.16 4.00
C GLU A 44 23.84 -8.13 2.87
N ARG A 45 23.03 -8.40 1.83
CA ARG A 45 22.79 -7.46 0.73
C ARG A 45 22.04 -6.24 1.22
N VAL A 46 21.02 -6.44 2.06
CA VAL A 46 20.27 -5.39 2.74
C VAL A 46 21.24 -4.48 3.51
N LYS A 47 22.09 -5.04 4.38
CA LYS A 47 23.07 -4.25 5.16
C LYS A 47 24.13 -3.54 4.31
N ARG A 48 24.43 -4.04 3.11
CA ARG A 48 25.42 -3.43 2.21
C ARG A 48 24.85 -2.26 1.40
N TRP A 49 23.59 -2.37 0.96
CA TRP A 49 22.93 -1.36 0.13
C TRP A 49 22.22 -0.28 0.94
N LEU A 50 21.71 -0.60 2.13
CA LEU A 50 21.02 0.37 2.96
C LEU A 50 22.03 1.20 3.79
N PRO A 51 21.88 2.53 3.81
CA PRO A 51 22.72 3.37 4.63
C PRO A 51 22.48 3.11 6.12
N LYS A 52 23.54 3.21 6.93
CA LYS A 52 23.48 3.01 8.38
C LYS A 52 22.72 4.12 9.12
N ASN A 53 22.69 5.33 8.56
CA ASN A 53 21.96 6.45 9.14
C ASN A 53 20.45 6.26 8.94
N ARG A 54 19.68 6.30 10.03
CA ARG A 54 18.22 6.08 10.04
C ARG A 54 17.51 7.02 9.08
N PHE A 55 17.84 8.32 9.10
CA PHE A 55 17.22 9.32 8.23
C PHE A 55 17.49 9.04 6.75
N LEU A 56 18.75 8.74 6.42
CA LEU A 56 19.14 8.41 5.03
C LEU A 56 18.51 7.11 4.56
N SER A 57 18.27 6.17 5.47
CA SER A 57 17.58 4.90 5.18
C SER A 57 16.11 5.14 4.83
N ILE A 58 15.41 5.98 5.60
CA ILE A 58 14.03 6.40 5.30
C ILE A 58 13.98 7.07 3.93
N LEU A 59 14.88 8.02 3.66
CA LEU A 59 14.99 8.70 2.36
C LEU A 59 15.18 7.71 1.21
N THR A 60 16.06 6.72 1.39
CA THR A 60 16.30 5.67 0.40
C THR A 60 15.03 4.86 0.14
N GLY A 61 14.28 4.51 1.18
CA GLY A 61 12.99 3.81 1.05
C GLY A 61 11.95 4.63 0.31
N SER A 62 11.82 5.93 0.65
CA SER A 62 10.89 6.84 0.00
C SER A 62 11.19 7.04 -1.49
N ILE A 63 12.47 7.17 -1.87
CA ILE A 63 12.88 7.31 -3.27
C ILE A 63 12.69 6.00 -4.02
N LEU A 64 12.93 4.85 -3.38
CA LEU A 64 12.73 3.54 -3.99
C LEU A 64 11.29 3.37 -4.48
N GLY A 65 10.32 3.97 -3.79
CA GLY A 65 8.91 3.94 -4.19
C GLY A 65 8.66 4.44 -5.62
N PHE A 66 9.41 5.44 -6.09
CA PHE A 66 9.30 5.97 -7.46
C PHE A 66 9.56 4.90 -8.53
N PHE A 67 10.49 3.98 -8.27
CA PHE A 67 10.91 2.96 -9.24
C PHE A 67 10.05 1.69 -9.20
N PHE A 68 9.12 1.58 -8.25
CA PHE A 68 8.27 0.40 -8.11
C PHE A 68 6.86 0.73 -8.58
N PRO A 69 6.50 0.38 -9.84
CA PRO A 69 5.15 0.56 -10.36
C PRO A 69 4.22 -0.51 -9.80
N SER A 70 3.91 -0.41 -8.51
CA SER A 70 3.01 -1.32 -7.80
C SER A 70 1.83 -0.54 -7.23
N CYS A 71 0.64 -1.11 -7.35
CA CYS A 71 -0.54 -0.68 -6.61
C CYS A 71 -0.36 -0.94 -5.10
N GLU A 72 -1.06 -0.18 -4.25
CA GLU A 72 -1.07 -0.37 -2.78
C GLU A 72 -1.48 -1.79 -2.35
N CYS A 73 -2.19 -2.54 -3.19
CA CYS A 73 -2.53 -3.94 -2.94
C CYS A 73 -1.31 -4.88 -3.07
N GLY A 74 -0.35 -4.57 -3.94
CA GLY A 74 0.84 -5.41 -4.17
C GLY A 74 1.99 -5.10 -3.19
N ILE A 75 1.96 -3.94 -2.54
CA ILE A 75 3.09 -3.44 -1.74
C ILE A 75 3.19 -4.12 -0.37
N VAL A 76 2.08 -4.54 0.23
CA VAL A 76 2.09 -5.08 1.60
C VAL A 76 2.84 -6.42 1.70
N PRO A 77 2.64 -7.41 0.80
CA PRO A 77 3.46 -8.62 0.80
C PRO A 77 4.95 -8.33 0.63
N ILE A 78 5.30 -7.37 -0.23
CA ILE A 78 6.69 -6.93 -0.44
C ILE A 78 7.29 -6.35 0.86
N VAL A 79 6.56 -5.45 1.52
CA VAL A 79 6.99 -4.79 2.76
C VAL A 79 7.12 -5.81 3.90
N HIS A 80 6.17 -6.73 4.04
CA HIS A 80 6.28 -7.84 4.98
C HIS A 80 7.57 -8.64 4.75
N GLN A 81 7.87 -8.97 3.49
CA GLN A 81 9.06 -9.73 3.13
C GLN A 81 10.35 -8.93 3.36
N PHE A 82 10.36 -7.62 3.08
CA PHE A 82 11.46 -6.72 3.41
C PHE A 82 11.78 -6.76 4.90
N VAL A 83 10.78 -6.59 5.76
CA VAL A 83 10.99 -6.61 7.21
C VAL A 83 11.47 -7.99 7.67
N LYS A 84 10.91 -9.09 7.13
CA LYS A 84 11.37 -10.46 7.42
C LYS A 84 12.83 -10.70 7.03
N LYS A 85 13.32 -10.06 5.97
CA LYS A 85 14.70 -10.16 5.49
C LYS A 85 15.66 -9.15 6.14
N GLY A 86 15.21 -8.42 7.16
CA GLY A 86 16.04 -7.53 7.96
C GLY A 86 16.16 -6.10 7.42
N VAL A 87 15.32 -5.69 6.46
CA VAL A 87 15.17 -4.27 6.12
C VAL A 87 14.57 -3.55 7.33
N PRO A 88 15.14 -2.42 7.78
CA PRO A 88 14.59 -1.67 8.90
C PRO A 88 13.13 -1.28 8.65
N VAL A 89 12.28 -1.44 9.67
CA VAL A 89 10.83 -1.18 9.58
C VAL A 89 10.53 0.23 9.09
N HIS A 90 11.25 1.24 9.60
CA HIS A 90 11.08 2.63 9.17
C HIS A 90 11.30 2.82 7.66
N THR A 91 12.22 2.07 7.06
CA THR A 91 12.53 2.15 5.63
C THR A 91 11.50 1.40 4.79
N ALA A 92 11.09 0.23 5.25
CA ALA A 92 10.07 -0.57 4.58
C ALA A 92 8.71 0.15 4.56
N PHE A 93 8.31 0.80 5.65
CA PHE A 93 7.09 1.60 5.70
C PHE A 93 7.20 2.93 4.94
N ALA A 94 8.37 3.58 4.93
CA ALA A 94 8.58 4.75 4.08
C ALA A 94 8.41 4.41 2.59
N PHE A 95 8.90 3.25 2.15
CA PHE A 95 8.64 2.70 0.83
C PHE A 95 7.15 2.37 0.62
N MET A 96 6.52 1.69 1.57
CA MET A 96 5.09 1.33 1.54
C MET A 96 4.18 2.52 1.25
N LEU A 97 4.44 3.65 1.92
CA LEU A 97 3.59 4.84 1.85
C LEU A 97 3.84 5.70 0.61
N THR A 98 5.04 5.62 0.04
CA THR A 98 5.43 6.47 -1.10
C THR A 98 5.23 5.79 -2.45
N ALA A 99 5.42 4.47 -2.53
CA ALA A 99 5.30 3.71 -3.79
C ALA A 99 3.99 3.97 -4.55
N PRO A 100 2.79 3.91 -3.93
CA PRO A 100 1.54 4.12 -4.68
C PRO A 100 1.27 5.60 -5.03
N ILE A 101 2.04 6.57 -4.53
CA ILE A 101 1.77 8.01 -4.75
C ILE A 101 2.82 8.66 -5.66
N ILE A 102 4.09 8.30 -5.48
CA ILE A 102 5.24 8.85 -6.22
C ILE A 102 5.47 8.05 -7.53
N ASN A 103 4.63 7.05 -7.83
CA ASN A 103 4.67 6.32 -9.09
C ASN A 103 4.47 7.27 -10.29
N PRO A 104 5.31 7.19 -11.35
CA PRO A 104 5.15 7.97 -12.57
C PRO A 104 3.71 7.96 -13.13
N ILE A 105 3.04 6.81 -13.13
CA ILE A 105 1.67 6.66 -13.65
C ILE A 105 0.70 7.55 -12.85
N VAL A 106 0.87 7.62 -11.53
CA VAL A 106 0.03 8.40 -10.62
C VAL A 106 0.35 9.89 -10.71
N ILE A 107 1.62 10.24 -10.90
CA ILE A 107 2.04 11.63 -11.16
C ILE A 107 1.40 12.12 -12.46
N PHE A 108 1.49 11.34 -13.54
CA PHE A 108 0.90 11.68 -14.83
C PHE A 108 -0.63 11.73 -14.79
N SER A 109 -1.30 10.79 -14.11
CA SER A 109 -2.76 10.83 -13.97
C SER A 109 -3.22 12.05 -13.18
N THR A 110 -2.50 12.42 -12.11
CA THR A 110 -2.75 13.65 -11.35
C THR A 110 -2.55 14.89 -12.21
N PHE A 111 -1.48 14.94 -13.00
CA PHE A 111 -1.21 16.06 -13.90
C PHE A 111 -2.35 16.28 -14.90
N ILE A 112 -2.83 15.21 -15.54
CA ILE A 112 -3.92 15.27 -16.52
C ILE A 112 -5.25 15.62 -15.85
N ALA A 113 -5.58 14.98 -14.73
CA ALA A 113 -6.86 15.18 -14.04
C ALA A 113 -7.07 16.63 -13.55
N PHE A 114 -5.99 17.32 -13.19
CA PHE A 114 -6.02 18.72 -12.72
C PHE A 114 -5.70 19.73 -13.83
N GLY A 115 -5.97 19.39 -15.10
CA GLY A 115 -5.86 20.32 -16.23
C GLY A 115 -4.43 20.74 -16.55
N ASN A 116 -3.49 19.78 -16.54
CA ASN A 116 -2.05 20.01 -16.77
C ASN A 116 -1.38 20.89 -15.69
N SER A 117 -1.84 20.79 -14.45
CA SER A 117 -1.26 21.51 -13.31
C SER A 117 -0.18 20.68 -12.62
N TRP A 118 1.08 21.07 -12.80
CA TRP A 118 2.21 20.53 -12.02
C TRP A 118 2.12 20.87 -10.53
N VAL A 119 1.36 21.90 -10.17
CA VAL A 119 1.20 22.35 -8.77
C VAL A 119 0.51 21.27 -7.94
N MET A 120 -0.57 20.67 -8.47
CA MET A 120 -1.31 19.62 -7.75
C MET A 120 -0.53 18.31 -7.64
N ALA A 121 0.13 17.89 -8.73
CA ALA A 121 1.03 16.75 -8.70
C ALA A 121 2.19 16.96 -7.71
N GLY A 122 2.75 18.18 -7.68
CA GLY A 122 3.79 18.59 -6.74
C GLY A 122 3.34 18.50 -5.27
N TRP A 123 2.17 19.06 -4.94
CA TRP A 123 1.59 18.97 -3.59
C TRP A 123 1.32 17.53 -3.16
N ARG A 124 0.82 16.69 -4.07
CA ARG A 124 0.59 15.26 -3.80
C ARG A 124 1.89 14.52 -3.51
N MET A 125 2.92 14.69 -4.35
CA MET A 125 4.22 14.07 -4.15
C MET A 125 4.89 14.57 -2.87
N LEU A 126 4.97 15.89 -2.68
CA LEU A 126 5.60 16.49 -1.50
C LEU A 126 4.89 16.06 -0.22
N GLY A 127 3.54 16.08 -0.21
CA GLY A 127 2.75 15.63 0.93
C GLY A 127 3.02 14.18 1.27
N SER A 128 3.02 13.29 0.28
CA SER A 128 3.32 11.87 0.53
C SER A 128 4.72 11.64 1.09
N PHE A 129 5.69 12.40 0.59
CA PHE A 129 7.07 12.30 1.02
C PHE A 129 7.28 12.84 2.44
N VAL A 130 6.67 13.98 2.77
CA VAL A 130 6.68 14.57 4.12
C VAL A 130 6.02 13.62 5.12
N VAL A 131 4.85 13.08 4.79
CA VAL A 131 4.13 12.12 5.64
C VAL A 131 4.96 10.86 5.85
N ALA A 132 5.58 10.32 4.79
CA ALA A 132 6.46 9.15 4.89
C ALA A 132 7.71 9.42 5.75
N LEU A 133 8.29 10.63 5.69
CA LEU A 133 9.41 11.02 6.55
C LEU A 133 8.98 11.09 8.02
N ILE A 134 7.86 11.73 8.33
CA ILE A 134 7.33 11.85 9.69
C ILE A 134 7.10 10.45 10.28
N ILE A 135 6.43 9.57 9.53
CA ILE A 135 6.16 8.20 9.95
C ILE A 135 7.45 7.39 10.08
N GLY A 136 8.37 7.50 9.11
CA GLY A 136 9.65 6.82 9.15
C GLY A 136 10.46 7.22 10.40
N ILE A 137 10.50 8.50 10.73
CA ILE A 137 11.17 9.01 11.93
C ILE A 137 10.46 8.48 13.18
N TRP A 138 9.13 8.55 13.24
CA TRP A 138 8.37 7.99 14.36
C TRP A 138 8.69 6.50 14.57
N LEU A 139 8.68 5.69 13.51
CA LEU A 139 9.07 4.27 13.54
C LEU A 139 10.52 4.06 13.96
N ALA A 140 11.43 4.95 13.57
CA ALA A 140 12.84 4.84 13.85
C ALA A 140 13.20 5.12 15.32
N TYR A 141 12.37 5.89 16.05
CA TYR A 141 12.68 6.32 17.42
C TYR A 141 11.69 5.83 18.48
N PHE A 142 10.39 5.73 18.14
CA PHE A 142 9.33 5.46 19.11
C PHE A 142 8.82 4.02 19.08
N GLN A 143 8.87 3.35 17.92
CA GLN A 143 8.34 1.99 17.78
C GLN A 143 9.43 0.93 18.03
N LYS A 144 9.61 0.50 19.28
CA LYS A 144 10.52 -0.59 19.67
C LYS A 144 9.87 -1.98 19.72
N GLU A 145 8.54 -2.06 19.72
CA GLU A 145 7.79 -3.33 19.75
C GLU A 145 7.79 -4.03 18.38
N SER A 146 7.59 -5.35 18.39
CA SER A 146 7.47 -6.16 17.18
C SER A 146 6.29 -5.68 16.33
N VAL A 147 6.60 -5.14 15.15
CA VAL A 147 5.59 -4.63 14.21
C VAL A 147 4.87 -5.78 13.49
N LEU A 148 5.55 -6.92 13.33
CA LEU A 148 5.00 -8.14 12.74
C LEU A 148 4.28 -8.99 13.78
N LYS A 149 3.24 -9.70 13.34
CA LYS A 149 2.57 -10.73 14.15
C LYS A 149 3.48 -11.93 14.36
N GLU A 150 3.74 -12.26 15.62
CA GLU A 150 4.56 -13.39 16.08
C GLU A 150 4.11 -14.76 15.51
N LYS A 151 2.79 -14.94 15.33
CA LYS A 151 2.18 -16.20 14.86
C LYS A 151 2.51 -16.58 13.41
N ILE A 152 2.95 -15.64 12.56
CA ILE A 152 3.31 -15.93 11.16
C ILE A 152 4.78 -16.36 11.03
N SER A 153 5.66 -15.93 11.95
CA SER A 153 7.05 -16.42 12.00
C SER A 153 7.11 -17.91 12.36
N GLN A 154 6.33 -18.36 13.35
CA GLN A 154 6.40 -19.75 13.85
C GLN A 154 5.81 -20.80 12.90
N LYS A 155 4.78 -20.47 12.09
CA LYS A 155 4.14 -21.43 11.18
C LYS A 155 5.03 -21.82 9.97
N ILE A 156 6.13 -21.09 9.74
CA ILE A 156 7.07 -21.35 8.64
C ILE A 156 8.38 -21.96 9.15
N GLU A 157 8.83 -21.62 10.37
CA GLU A 157 9.97 -22.30 11.01
C GLU A 157 9.72 -23.81 11.19
N THR A 158 8.47 -24.22 11.43
CA THR A 158 8.09 -25.64 11.53
C THR A 158 8.14 -26.40 10.20
N SER A 159 8.23 -25.72 9.05
CA SER A 159 8.42 -26.37 7.73
C SER A 159 9.88 -26.41 7.28
N THR A 160 10.83 -25.94 8.11
CA THR A 160 12.26 -25.81 7.76
C THR A 160 13.18 -26.72 8.59
N HIS A 161 12.65 -27.80 9.18
CA HIS A 161 13.42 -28.84 9.86
C HIS A 161 13.19 -30.23 9.27
N HIS A 162 13.49 -30.40 7.98
CA HIS A 162 13.91 -31.72 7.49
C HIS A 162 15.43 -31.72 7.39
N HIS A 163 16.07 -32.10 8.49
CA HIS A 163 17.42 -32.65 8.47
C HIS A 163 17.39 -33.90 7.58
N HIS A 164 17.97 -33.81 6.39
CA HIS A 164 18.60 -34.97 5.77
C HIS A 164 20.10 -34.72 5.80
N GLU A 165 20.75 -35.23 6.84
CA GLU A 165 22.10 -35.75 6.71
C GLU A 165 22.06 -36.86 5.65
N ILE A 166 22.58 -36.59 4.46
CA ILE A 166 23.18 -37.62 3.62
C ILE A 166 24.48 -37.06 3.07
N ALA A 167 25.53 -37.83 3.34
CA ALA A 167 26.92 -37.62 3.02
C ALA A 167 27.19 -37.23 1.55
N GLY A 168 28.27 -36.46 1.41
CA GLY A 168 29.09 -36.21 0.22
C GLY A 168 28.56 -36.63 -1.14
N ILE A 169 28.42 -35.65 -2.05
CA ILE A 169 28.78 -35.77 -3.47
C ILE A 169 28.98 -34.36 -4.05
N LYS A 170 30.15 -34.13 -4.64
CA LYS A 170 30.44 -33.02 -5.55
C LYS A 170 29.58 -33.17 -6.80
N THR A 171 28.50 -32.40 -6.99
CA THR A 171 27.89 -32.26 -8.34
C THR A 171 27.08 -30.97 -8.55
N ASN A 172 27.46 -30.25 -9.61
CA ASN A 172 26.65 -29.45 -10.54
C ASN A 172 25.88 -28.19 -10.07
N LYS A 173 26.48 -27.02 -10.38
CA LYS A 173 25.86 -25.68 -10.42
C LYS A 173 24.57 -25.58 -11.25
N VAL A 174 24.30 -26.52 -12.16
CA VAL A 174 23.17 -26.45 -13.11
C VAL A 174 21.82 -26.87 -12.49
N LYS A 175 21.80 -27.73 -11.46
CA LYS A 175 20.55 -28.12 -10.76
C LYS A 175 20.03 -27.07 -9.76
N ARG A 176 20.84 -26.05 -9.45
CA ARG A 176 20.53 -25.02 -8.44
C ARG A 176 19.51 -24.00 -8.94
N PHE A 177 19.48 -23.69 -10.23
CA PHE A 177 18.58 -22.66 -10.79
C PHE A 177 17.14 -23.17 -11.00
N GLY A 178 16.96 -24.42 -11.43
CA GLY A 178 15.62 -25.01 -11.61
C GLY A 178 14.87 -25.30 -10.31
N GLN A 179 15.58 -25.65 -9.24
CA GLN A 179 14.99 -25.76 -7.90
C GLN A 179 14.69 -24.37 -7.30
N GLN A 180 15.54 -23.37 -7.54
CA GLN A 180 15.34 -22.00 -7.07
C GLN A 180 14.14 -21.31 -7.71
N THR A 181 13.91 -21.47 -9.02
CA THR A 181 12.73 -20.92 -9.69
C THR A 181 11.43 -21.61 -9.26
N GLY A 182 11.48 -22.93 -9.02
CA GLY A 182 10.36 -23.68 -8.44
C GLY A 182 9.96 -23.13 -7.07
N HIS A 183 10.92 -22.90 -6.17
CA HIS A 183 10.66 -22.32 -4.85
C HIS A 183 10.13 -20.89 -4.89
N VAL A 184 10.61 -20.04 -5.83
CA VAL A 184 10.04 -18.70 -6.04
C VAL A 184 8.58 -18.81 -6.45
N LEU A 185 8.26 -19.68 -7.41
CA LEU A 185 6.92 -19.77 -7.96
C LEU A 185 5.91 -20.33 -6.95
N THR A 186 6.26 -21.38 -6.22
CA THR A 186 5.36 -21.96 -5.20
C THR A 186 5.04 -20.95 -4.11
N HIS A 187 6.05 -20.23 -3.61
CA HIS A 187 5.80 -19.23 -2.57
C HIS A 187 5.03 -18.01 -3.10
N SER A 188 5.24 -17.64 -4.37
CA SER A 188 4.48 -16.56 -5.00
C SER A 188 3.00 -16.94 -5.14
N ILE A 189 2.72 -18.20 -5.50
CA ILE A 189 1.36 -18.73 -5.61
C ILE A 189 0.68 -18.76 -4.23
N ASP A 190 1.36 -19.26 -3.21
CA ASP A 190 0.83 -19.30 -1.84
C ASP A 190 0.50 -17.89 -1.34
N GLU A 191 1.43 -16.93 -1.53
CA GLU A 191 1.23 -15.52 -1.17
C GLU A 191 0.08 -14.88 -1.96
N PHE A 192 -0.07 -15.23 -3.25
CA PHE A 192 -1.13 -14.73 -4.12
C PHE A 192 -2.52 -15.18 -3.66
N PHE A 193 -2.71 -16.47 -3.36
CA PHE A 193 -3.99 -16.95 -2.84
C PHE A 193 -4.27 -16.40 -1.44
N ASP A 194 -3.24 -16.28 -0.60
CA ASP A 194 -3.38 -15.72 0.75
C ASP A 194 -3.74 -14.23 0.73
N THR A 195 -3.19 -13.46 -0.21
CA THR A 195 -3.47 -12.02 -0.39
C THR A 195 -4.79 -11.81 -1.13
N GLY A 196 -5.05 -12.64 -2.14
CA GLY A 196 -6.24 -12.61 -2.98
C GLY A 196 -7.53 -12.68 -2.18
N ARG A 197 -7.63 -13.55 -1.15
CA ARG A 197 -8.83 -13.58 -0.29
C ARG A 197 -9.11 -12.25 0.43
N TYR A 198 -8.07 -11.53 0.86
CA TYR A 198 -8.24 -10.23 1.51
C TYR A 198 -8.62 -9.16 0.50
N LEU A 199 -8.04 -9.21 -0.71
CA LEU A 199 -8.42 -8.34 -1.82
C LEU A 199 -9.90 -8.53 -2.19
N ILE A 200 -10.38 -9.78 -2.30
CA ILE A 200 -11.78 -10.07 -2.63
C ILE A 200 -12.73 -9.51 -1.55
N ILE A 201 -12.44 -9.76 -0.27
CA ILE A 201 -13.28 -9.27 0.83
C ILE A 201 -13.24 -7.72 0.89
N GLY A 202 -12.05 -7.13 0.80
CA GLY A 202 -11.88 -5.68 0.82
C GLY A 202 -12.51 -4.98 -0.38
N GLY A 203 -12.37 -5.56 -1.57
CA GLY A 203 -12.98 -5.07 -2.80
C GLY A 203 -14.51 -5.13 -2.76
N LEU A 204 -15.09 -6.19 -2.17
CA LEU A 204 -16.53 -6.29 -1.99
C LEU A 204 -17.06 -5.21 -1.04
N ILE A 205 -16.36 -4.99 0.08
CA ILE A 205 -16.71 -3.92 1.03
C ILE A 205 -16.59 -2.55 0.36
N ALA A 206 -15.48 -2.28 -0.34
CA ALA A 206 -15.28 -1.02 -1.05
C ALA A 206 -16.36 -0.77 -2.11
N ALA A 207 -16.73 -1.79 -2.90
CA ALA A 207 -17.79 -1.68 -3.89
C ALA A 207 -19.17 -1.41 -3.25
N GLY A 208 -19.46 -2.05 -2.11
CA GLY A 208 -20.66 -1.76 -1.33
C GLY A 208 -20.66 -0.32 -0.83
N MET A 209 -19.55 0.13 -0.24
CA MET A 209 -19.41 1.52 0.24
C MET A 209 -19.61 2.52 -0.91
N GLN A 210 -18.96 2.32 -2.06
CA GLN A 210 -19.09 3.19 -3.24
C GLN A 210 -20.51 3.21 -3.84
N THR A 211 -21.24 2.10 -3.75
CA THR A 211 -22.60 2.01 -4.30
C THR A 211 -23.62 2.67 -3.39
N TYR A 212 -23.51 2.48 -2.08
CA TYR A 212 -24.53 2.87 -1.12
C TYR A 212 -24.26 4.19 -0.41
N LEU A 213 -23.02 4.72 -0.44
CA LEU A 213 -22.74 6.06 0.08
C LEU A 213 -23.09 7.14 -0.95
N PRO A 214 -24.08 7.99 -0.66
CA PRO A 214 -24.35 9.15 -1.48
C PRO A 214 -23.28 10.20 -1.17
N THR A 215 -22.46 10.57 -2.17
CA THR A 215 -21.47 11.68 -2.08
C THR A 215 -22.13 13.00 -1.64
N ARG A 216 -23.45 13.11 -1.83
CA ARG A 216 -24.27 14.27 -1.45
C ARG A 216 -24.36 14.51 0.07
N VAL A 217 -24.20 13.48 0.90
CA VAL A 217 -24.27 13.60 2.37
C VAL A 217 -23.08 14.37 2.95
N MET A 218 -21.96 14.44 2.22
CA MET A 218 -20.76 15.18 2.64
C MET A 218 -20.72 16.64 2.16
N LEU A 219 -21.58 17.04 1.22
CA LEU A 219 -21.56 18.38 0.59
C LEU A 219 -22.15 19.49 1.48
N THR A 220 -22.88 19.14 2.54
CA THR A 220 -23.53 20.11 3.46
C THR A 220 -22.71 20.44 4.71
N LEU A 221 -21.54 19.83 4.90
CA LEU A 221 -20.78 19.92 6.15
C LEU A 221 -19.45 20.69 6.06
N GLY A 222 -19.09 21.27 4.91
CA GLY A 222 -17.81 21.97 4.71
C GLY A 222 -17.73 23.42 5.23
N SER A 223 -18.24 23.73 6.43
CA SER A 223 -18.28 25.13 6.91
C SER A 223 -16.92 25.68 7.35
N THR A 224 -15.98 24.82 7.74
CA THR A 224 -14.61 25.20 8.15
C THR A 224 -13.57 24.40 7.40
N LYS A 225 -12.38 24.99 7.18
CA LYS A 225 -11.27 24.34 6.46
C LYS A 225 -10.89 22.97 7.04
N ILE A 226 -10.79 22.86 8.37
CA ILE A 226 -10.44 21.60 9.05
C ILE A 226 -11.53 20.55 8.83
N LEU A 227 -12.80 20.94 8.94
CA LEU A 227 -13.91 20.03 8.73
C LEU A 227 -13.96 19.52 7.29
N ALA A 228 -13.68 20.38 6.30
CA ALA A 228 -13.54 19.97 4.91
C ALA A 228 -12.42 18.94 4.70
N ILE A 229 -11.25 19.14 5.33
CA ILE A 229 -10.15 18.18 5.30
C ILE A 229 -10.58 16.83 5.89
N VAL A 230 -11.20 16.83 7.08
CA VAL A 230 -11.67 15.61 7.75
C VAL A 230 -12.73 14.86 6.93
N ILE A 231 -13.66 15.58 6.32
CA ILE A 231 -14.65 15.01 5.40
C ILE A 231 -13.93 14.31 4.24
N MET A 232 -12.94 14.98 3.64
CA MET A 232 -12.18 14.42 2.52
C MET A 232 -11.32 13.21 2.91
N LEU A 233 -10.76 13.18 4.13
CA LEU A 233 -10.08 11.99 4.69
C LEU A 233 -11.03 10.80 4.83
N ILE A 234 -12.23 11.04 5.38
CA ILE A 234 -13.26 10.00 5.52
C ILE A 234 -13.70 9.51 4.15
N LEU A 235 -13.88 10.42 3.19
CA LEU A 235 -14.27 10.09 1.82
C LEU A 235 -13.21 9.22 1.14
N ALA A 236 -11.93 9.58 1.27
CA ALA A 236 -10.81 8.80 0.74
C ALA A 236 -10.80 7.37 1.28
N PHE A 237 -10.85 7.22 2.61
CA PHE A 237 -10.89 5.91 3.26
C PHE A 237 -12.08 5.06 2.80
N THR A 238 -13.25 5.71 2.72
CA THR A 238 -14.53 5.08 2.42
C THR A 238 -14.61 4.62 0.97
N MET A 239 -14.21 5.48 0.04
CA MET A 239 -14.24 5.17 -1.39
C MET A 239 -13.16 4.14 -1.74
N SER A 240 -12.01 4.15 -1.06
CA SER A 240 -10.97 3.13 -1.18
C SER A 240 -10.57 2.85 -2.65
N LEU A 241 -10.59 3.90 -3.48
CA LEU A 241 -10.28 3.82 -4.91
C LEU A 241 -8.80 3.55 -5.13
N CYS A 242 -8.41 3.33 -6.38
CA CYS A 242 -7.00 3.26 -6.74
C CYS A 242 -6.43 4.67 -6.89
N SER A 243 -5.13 4.81 -6.64
CA SER A 243 -4.39 6.07 -6.65
C SER A 243 -4.54 6.93 -7.91
N GLU A 244 -4.80 6.28 -9.06
CA GLU A 244 -5.03 6.90 -10.36
C GLU A 244 -6.45 7.44 -10.49
N ALA A 245 -7.46 6.67 -10.06
CA ALA A 245 -8.86 7.08 -10.07
C ALA A 245 -9.14 8.21 -9.07
N ASP A 246 -8.44 8.20 -7.93
CA ASP A 246 -8.49 9.28 -6.93
C ASP A 246 -8.21 10.65 -7.53
N ALA A 247 -7.29 10.75 -8.50
CA ALA A 247 -6.97 12.02 -9.13
C ALA A 247 -8.18 12.66 -9.82
N PHE A 248 -8.98 11.85 -10.53
CA PHE A 248 -10.17 12.31 -11.26
C PHE A 248 -11.33 12.64 -10.33
N ILE A 249 -11.50 11.90 -9.24
CA ILE A 249 -12.50 12.24 -8.22
C ILE A 249 -12.09 13.52 -7.50
N GLY A 250 -10.83 13.64 -7.08
CA GLY A 250 -10.30 14.83 -6.43
C GLY A 250 -10.44 16.09 -7.28
N SER A 251 -10.18 16.01 -8.59
CA SER A 251 -10.33 17.17 -9.49
C SER A 251 -11.78 17.66 -9.59
N SER A 252 -12.75 16.74 -9.58
CA SER A 252 -14.18 17.07 -9.61
C SER A 252 -14.67 17.77 -8.34
N LEU A 253 -13.97 17.58 -7.22
CA LEU A 253 -14.30 18.12 -5.90
C LEU A 253 -13.52 19.40 -5.57
N LEU A 254 -12.59 19.81 -6.44
CA LEU A 254 -11.72 20.97 -6.22
C LEU A 254 -12.48 22.28 -6.08
N SER A 255 -13.52 22.50 -6.89
CA SER A 255 -14.36 23.70 -6.82
C SER A 255 -15.23 23.77 -5.57
N LEU A 256 -15.48 22.64 -4.91
CA LEU A 256 -16.36 22.52 -3.75
C LEU A 256 -15.59 22.64 -2.43
N PHE A 257 -14.43 21.98 -2.33
CA PHE A 257 -13.67 21.89 -1.08
C PHE A 257 -12.37 22.71 -1.10
N GLY A 258 -11.90 23.15 -2.26
CA GLY A 258 -10.63 23.86 -2.42
C GLY A 258 -9.42 22.92 -2.42
N THR A 259 -8.23 23.52 -2.47
CA THR A 259 -6.96 22.81 -2.69
C THR A 259 -6.57 21.92 -1.52
N ALA A 260 -6.58 22.44 -0.29
CA ALA A 260 -6.10 21.73 0.89
C ALA A 260 -6.85 20.40 1.17
N PRO A 261 -8.20 20.36 1.22
CA PRO A 261 -8.93 19.10 1.42
C PRO A 261 -8.76 18.10 0.28
N VAL A 262 -8.65 18.57 -0.96
CA VAL A 262 -8.41 17.70 -2.12
C VAL A 262 -7.01 17.08 -2.07
N VAL A 263 -5.98 17.86 -1.74
CA VAL A 263 -4.63 17.31 -1.54
C VAL A 263 -4.64 16.31 -0.38
N ALA A 264 -5.39 16.57 0.70
CA ALA A 264 -5.53 15.62 1.81
C ALA A 264 -6.11 14.29 1.34
N PHE A 265 -7.17 14.32 0.53
CA PHE A 265 -7.77 13.14 -0.10
C PHE A 265 -6.75 12.37 -0.95
N LEU A 266 -6.03 13.06 -1.84
CA LEU A 266 -5.09 12.45 -2.78
C LEU A 266 -3.84 11.84 -2.13
N VAL A 267 -3.42 12.36 -0.98
CA VAL A 267 -2.29 11.84 -0.20
C VAL A 267 -2.74 10.74 0.74
N PHE A 268 -3.89 10.89 1.39
CA PHE A 268 -4.36 9.93 2.39
C PHE A 268 -4.90 8.64 1.77
N GLY A 269 -5.68 8.73 0.69
CA GLY A 269 -6.37 7.59 0.08
C GLY A 269 -5.45 6.40 -0.20
N PRO A 270 -4.36 6.57 -0.98
CA PRO A 270 -3.44 5.48 -1.29
C PRO A 270 -2.63 4.94 -0.08
N MET A 271 -2.58 5.70 1.02
CA MET A 271 -1.90 5.27 2.26
C MET A 271 -2.85 4.48 3.18
N VAL A 272 -4.12 4.88 3.23
CA VAL A 272 -5.10 4.39 4.20
C VAL A 272 -6.44 4.15 3.50
N ASP A 273 -6.68 2.90 3.16
CA ASP A 273 -7.89 2.44 2.51
C ASP A 273 -8.37 1.11 3.13
N ILE A 274 -9.62 0.72 2.85
CA ILE A 274 -10.25 -0.46 3.45
C ILE A 274 -9.55 -1.76 3.02
N LYS A 275 -9.19 -1.88 1.73
CA LYS A 275 -8.57 -3.09 1.16
C LYS A 275 -7.17 -3.32 1.75
N ASN A 276 -6.36 -2.28 1.83
CA ASN A 276 -5.02 -2.26 2.41
C ASN A 276 -5.07 -2.49 3.92
N LEU A 277 -6.03 -1.90 4.65
CA LEU A 277 -6.22 -2.17 6.08
C LEU A 277 -6.45 -3.66 6.35
N LEU A 278 -7.34 -4.29 5.59
CA LEU A 278 -7.65 -5.71 5.72
C LEU A 278 -6.44 -6.59 5.41
N MET A 279 -5.65 -6.21 4.40
CA MET A 279 -4.41 -6.88 4.04
C MET A 279 -3.32 -6.69 5.10
N MET A 280 -3.11 -5.48 5.61
CA MET A 280 -2.17 -5.18 6.70
C MET A 280 -2.51 -5.94 7.98
N LYS A 281 -3.81 -6.11 8.29
CA LYS A 281 -4.27 -6.86 9.46
C LYS A 281 -3.82 -8.33 9.42
N ARG A 282 -3.45 -8.88 8.26
CA ARG A 282 -2.83 -10.20 8.17
C ARG A 282 -1.43 -10.22 8.76
N TYR A 283 -0.57 -9.29 8.35
CA TYR A 283 0.87 -9.32 8.63
C TYR A 283 1.29 -8.54 9.88
N PHE A 284 0.56 -7.48 10.22
CA PHE A 284 0.94 -6.52 11.25
C PHE A 284 -0.03 -6.52 12.44
N ASN A 285 0.46 -6.04 13.58
CA ASN A 285 -0.32 -5.94 14.81
C ASN A 285 -1.41 -4.86 14.71
N GLY A 286 -2.64 -5.16 15.15
CA GLY A 286 -3.77 -4.22 15.04
C GLY A 286 -3.56 -2.89 15.77
N ARG A 287 -2.90 -2.92 16.94
CA ARG A 287 -2.54 -1.72 17.70
C ARG A 287 -1.60 -0.82 16.90
N PHE A 288 -0.60 -1.42 16.27
CA PHE A 288 0.34 -0.72 15.39
C PHE A 288 -0.37 -0.06 14.20
N ILE A 289 -1.28 -0.79 13.55
CA ILE A 289 -2.05 -0.28 12.40
C ILE A 289 -2.87 0.95 12.80
N VAL A 290 -3.56 0.91 13.94
CA VAL A 290 -4.35 2.06 14.42
C VAL A 290 -3.46 3.27 14.70
N SER A 291 -2.33 3.07 15.39
CA SER A 291 -1.36 4.15 15.63
C SER A 291 -0.80 4.74 14.33
N LEU A 292 -0.49 3.88 13.35
CA LEU A 292 -0.02 4.29 12.04
C LEU A 292 -1.05 5.16 11.31
N ILE A 293 -2.32 4.74 11.28
CA ILE A 293 -3.40 5.48 10.62
C ILE A 293 -3.65 6.83 11.30
N ALA A 294 -3.69 6.85 12.63
CA ALA A 294 -3.85 8.09 13.37
C ALA A 294 -2.73 9.08 13.05
N LEU A 295 -1.48 8.58 12.97
CA LEU A 295 -0.32 9.41 12.69
C LEU A 295 -0.30 9.88 11.22
N ILE A 296 -0.71 9.03 10.26
CA ILE A 296 -0.91 9.44 8.86
C ILE A 296 -1.96 10.55 8.79
N ALA A 297 -3.13 10.37 9.41
CA ALA A 297 -4.21 11.34 9.38
C ALA A 297 -3.78 12.69 9.96
N ILE A 298 -3.13 12.69 11.14
CA ILE A 298 -2.63 13.91 11.78
C ILE A 298 -1.57 14.59 10.90
N SER A 299 -0.65 13.82 10.30
CA SER A 299 0.41 14.35 9.44
C SER A 299 -0.17 14.98 8.16
N VAL A 300 -1.17 14.33 7.55
CA VAL A 300 -1.86 14.84 6.36
C VAL A 300 -2.64 16.12 6.68
N ILE A 301 -3.37 16.16 7.80
CA ILE A 301 -4.09 17.37 8.25
C ILE A 301 -3.08 18.51 8.48
N GLY A 302 -1.99 18.26 9.21
CA GLY A 302 -0.98 19.25 9.50
C GLY A 302 -0.31 19.79 8.23
N PHE A 303 0.05 18.92 7.29
CA PHE A 303 0.63 19.31 6.01
C PHE A 303 -0.34 20.15 5.17
N THR A 304 -1.59 19.73 5.06
CA THR A 304 -2.57 20.41 4.20
C THR A 304 -3.11 21.71 4.78
N LEU A 305 -3.04 21.90 6.10
CA LEU A 305 -3.33 23.20 6.71
C LEU A 305 -2.32 24.30 6.36
N PHE A 306 -1.12 23.92 5.91
CA PHE A 306 -0.10 24.86 5.45
C PHE A 306 -0.34 25.36 4.01
N ILE A 307 -1.22 24.69 3.26
CA ILE A 307 -1.57 24.99 1.86
C ILE A 307 -2.79 25.93 1.82
#